data_AF-A0A8J6RL49-F1
#
_entry.id   AF-A0A8J6RL49-F1
#
_cell.length_a   1.000
_cell.length_b   1.000
_cell.length_c   1.000
_cell.angle_alpha   90.00
_cell.angle_beta   90.00
_cell.angle_gamma   90.00
#
_symmetry.space_group_name_H-M   'P 1'
#
loop_
_entity.id
_entity.type
_entity.pdbx_description
1 polymer ?
#
loop_
_entity_poly.entity_id
_entity_poly.type
_entity_poly.pdbx_seq_one_letter_code
_entity_poly.pdbx_strand_id
1 'polypeptide(L)'
;MPEYSSRNVILKRYSLGERDFRKVNLSGANLNDADLSKVDLTEAIMNQVTLCQAILAEAKLTGINLSGSALIEANLVRADLSEANLTDTILCWADLRNANLCRANLSEANLVKTNLNRANLNGASLNRANLNGASLNRANLSGASLSGAFLLEANLLGANLSGASLREVNLQQTNLQGVFYDATTQFPEHFDPISAGAYLIAPKVHLVGVDLPAANLPQANLASSNLSQANFSKANLQHANLSAIILNRTNLREANLQHANLAGASLIAADLRAANLSQANLQQAQLAQVLYDQETQFPSDFEPNTAKAYLIAPGSELVGANLAQANLNNSQLCKANLRAACLVGASLRKTDLAQANLTDADLSGTDLATANLVGACYNQQTRFPQDFEPHQAGAFLIAPCTSLVGVDLQQLDLPNANLSGASLSAANLSKSNLTRANLKAVKLENANLCDANLTGADLRRADLTGANLIGANLQQVVYNPATRFPQDFDPMASGAYLIAPNVSLQKANLQAVDLSGVNLTKANLTKANLCGAKLSGAILLGVNLSGANLQGADLSGAILKGANLSKSNLTNANLRAVDLKQVILEGAVMPDGTIYEE
;
A
#
# COMPACT_ATOMS: atom_id res chain seq x y z
N MET A 1 42.34 43.92 8.16
CA MET A 1 42.27 43.29 9.50
C MET A 1 40.79 43.11 9.82
N PRO A 2 40.33 41.91 10.24
CA PRO A 2 38.94 41.78 10.67
C PRO A 2 38.73 42.61 11.94
N GLU A 3 37.74 43.51 11.90
CA GLU A 3 37.35 44.34 13.05
C GLU A 3 36.91 43.45 14.21
N TYR A 4 37.44 43.73 15.40
CA TYR A 4 37.05 43.05 16.64
C TYR A 4 35.56 43.33 16.89
N SER A 5 34.70 42.34 16.69
CA SER A 5 33.26 42.51 16.89
C SER A 5 32.91 42.23 18.35
N SER A 6 32.44 43.23 19.08
CA SER A 6 31.99 43.04 20.46
C SER A 6 30.63 42.32 20.49
N ARG A 7 30.33 41.59 21.58
CA ARG A 7 29.04 40.92 21.85
C ARG A 7 27.85 41.79 21.41
N ASN A 8 27.83 43.05 21.87
CA ASN A 8 26.71 43.97 21.63
C ASN A 8 26.53 44.32 20.15
N VAL A 9 27.62 44.37 19.37
CA VAL A 9 27.55 44.66 17.92
C VAL A 9 26.90 43.49 17.18
N ILE A 10 27.30 42.26 17.49
CA ILE A 10 26.71 41.07 16.85
C ILE A 10 25.25 40.92 17.24
N LEU A 11 24.92 41.01 18.53
CA LEU A 11 23.53 40.85 18.98
C LEU A 11 22.61 41.92 18.39
N LYS A 12 23.08 43.17 18.26
CA LYS A 12 22.30 44.23 17.61
C LYS A 12 22.06 43.93 16.14
N ARG A 13 23.10 43.56 15.40
CA ARG A 13 23.01 43.15 13.98
C ARG A 13 22.05 41.97 13.80
N TYR A 14 22.17 40.96 14.65
CA TYR A 14 21.30 39.78 14.64
C TYR A 14 19.84 40.14 14.92
N SER A 15 19.60 41.04 15.88
CA SER A 15 18.24 41.52 16.19
C SER A 15 17.59 42.31 15.04
N LEU A 16 18.40 42.88 14.14
CA LEU A 16 17.94 43.55 12.92
C LEU A 16 17.68 42.57 11.76
N GLY A 17 17.76 41.26 12.00
CA GLY A 17 17.49 40.23 10.99
C GLY A 17 18.73 39.75 10.24
N GLU A 18 19.91 40.28 10.53
CA GLU A 18 21.15 39.79 9.94
C GLU A 18 21.44 38.36 10.42
N ARG A 19 21.83 37.48 9.50
CA ARG A 19 22.19 36.09 9.80
C ARG A 19 23.54 35.70 9.23
N ASP A 20 24.10 36.47 8.31
CA ASP A 20 25.43 36.24 7.73
C ASP A 20 26.49 36.94 8.57
N PHE A 21 27.21 36.16 9.37
CA PHE A 21 28.34 36.61 10.16
C PHE A 21 29.60 35.83 9.78
N ARG A 22 29.74 35.48 8.50
CA ARG A 22 30.94 34.80 8.03
C ARG A 22 32.18 35.67 8.26
N LYS A 23 33.30 35.04 8.61
CA LYS A 23 34.62 35.68 8.78
C LYS A 23 34.72 36.74 9.88
N VAL A 24 33.70 36.92 10.71
CA VAL A 24 33.79 37.84 11.87
C VAL A 24 34.82 37.34 12.87
N ASN A 25 35.45 38.26 13.61
CA ASN A 25 36.34 37.91 14.70
C ASN A 25 35.64 38.10 16.06
N LEU A 26 35.44 36.98 16.75
CA LEU A 26 34.79 36.84 18.05
C LEU A 26 35.68 36.10 19.05
N SER A 27 36.99 36.09 18.83
CA SER A 27 37.95 35.40 19.70
C SER A 27 37.84 35.92 21.14
N GLY A 28 37.65 35.00 22.10
CA GLY A 28 37.47 35.32 23.51
C GLY A 28 36.16 36.04 23.86
N ALA A 29 35.21 36.18 22.92
CA ALA A 29 33.95 36.86 23.20
C ALA A 29 33.11 36.07 24.21
N ASN A 30 32.37 36.78 25.06
CA ASN A 30 31.33 36.19 25.90
C ASN A 30 29.97 36.34 25.21
N LEU A 31 29.48 35.24 24.66
CA LEU A 31 28.19 35.10 23.98
C LEU A 31 27.24 34.17 24.76
N ASN A 32 27.43 34.03 26.08
CA ASN A 32 26.53 33.26 26.91
C ASN A 32 25.09 33.78 26.78
N ASP A 33 24.12 32.86 26.82
CA ASP A 33 22.68 33.13 26.73
C ASP A 33 22.21 33.78 25.42
N ALA A 34 23.11 33.92 24.43
CA ALA A 34 22.78 34.54 23.16
C ALA A 34 21.88 33.62 22.32
N ASP A 35 20.79 34.17 21.76
CA ASP A 35 20.07 33.52 20.66
C ASP A 35 20.71 33.90 19.33
N LEU A 36 21.34 32.92 18.71
CA LEU A 36 21.99 32.95 17.41
C LEU A 36 21.49 31.80 16.53
N SER A 37 20.22 31.41 16.69
CA SER A 37 19.58 30.38 15.88
C SER A 37 19.68 30.69 14.38
N LYS A 38 20.02 29.69 13.56
CA LYS A 38 20.18 29.81 12.10
C LYS A 38 21.23 30.83 11.65
N VAL A 39 22.12 31.25 12.56
CA VAL A 39 23.24 32.13 12.20
C VAL A 39 24.21 31.40 11.27
N ASP A 40 24.80 32.10 10.31
CA ASP A 40 25.91 31.63 9.52
C ASP A 40 27.21 32.24 10.07
N LEU A 41 27.98 31.41 10.77
CA LEU A 41 29.29 31.75 11.35
C LEU A 41 30.42 31.00 10.63
N THR A 42 30.17 30.53 9.40
CA THR A 42 31.18 29.83 8.61
C THR A 42 32.44 30.69 8.48
N GLU A 43 33.62 30.10 8.72
CA GLU A 43 34.93 30.79 8.72
C GLU A 43 35.08 31.92 9.76
N ALA A 44 34.16 32.08 10.72
CA ALA A 44 34.36 33.04 11.81
C ALA A 44 35.51 32.60 12.73
N ILE A 45 36.25 33.58 13.26
CA ILE A 45 37.35 33.35 14.20
C ILE A 45 36.77 33.37 15.62
N MET A 46 36.61 32.21 16.25
CA MET A 46 35.89 32.05 17.52
C MET A 46 36.66 31.29 18.61
N ASN A 47 37.99 31.30 18.56
CA ASN A 47 38.83 30.60 19.56
C ASN A 47 38.54 31.13 20.98
N GLN A 48 38.45 30.22 21.96
CA GLN A 48 38.23 30.54 23.37
C GLN A 48 36.98 31.39 23.67
N VAL A 49 35.97 31.37 22.79
CA VAL A 49 34.66 31.99 23.06
C VAL A 49 33.92 31.26 24.21
N THR A 50 33.07 31.97 24.94
CA THR A 50 32.08 31.36 25.83
C THR A 50 30.67 31.52 25.26
N LEU A 51 29.95 30.41 25.16
CA LEU A 51 28.62 30.26 24.57
C LEU A 51 27.74 29.41 25.52
N CYS A 52 27.96 29.50 26.82
CA CYS A 52 27.16 28.75 27.80
C CYS A 52 25.69 29.16 27.67
N GLN A 53 24.78 28.18 27.63
CA GLN A 53 23.33 28.37 27.45
C GLN A 53 22.92 29.14 26.17
N ALA A 54 23.85 29.32 25.21
CA ALA A 54 23.52 29.96 23.94
C ALA A 54 22.61 29.06 23.08
N ILE A 55 21.75 29.70 22.27
CA ILE A 55 20.89 29.01 21.30
C ILE A 55 21.51 29.18 19.91
N LEU A 56 22.04 28.09 19.38
CA LEU A 56 22.70 27.95 18.07
C LEU A 56 21.97 26.89 17.21
N ALA A 57 20.68 26.67 17.47
CA ALA A 57 19.89 25.71 16.71
C ALA A 57 19.93 26.04 15.22
N GLU A 58 20.21 25.05 14.38
CA GLU A 58 20.35 25.19 12.93
C GLU A 58 21.46 26.18 12.48
N ALA A 59 22.40 26.56 13.36
CA ALA A 59 23.52 27.42 12.99
C ALA A 59 24.50 26.72 12.04
N LYS A 60 25.11 27.49 11.12
CA LYS A 60 26.22 27.01 10.27
C LYS A 60 27.55 27.38 10.91
N LEU A 61 28.29 26.36 11.30
CA LEU A 61 29.56 26.40 12.02
C LEU A 61 30.59 25.50 11.32
N THR A 62 30.44 25.28 10.01
CA THR A 62 31.32 24.41 9.23
C THR A 62 32.77 24.89 9.30
N GLY A 63 33.69 23.98 9.61
CA GLY A 63 35.13 24.25 9.72
C GLY A 63 35.52 25.22 10.83
N ILE A 64 34.59 25.58 11.73
CA ILE A 64 34.87 26.58 12.78
C ILE A 64 35.95 26.08 13.74
N ASN A 65 36.77 26.99 14.26
CA ASN A 65 37.64 26.69 15.39
C ASN A 65 37.03 27.19 16.71
N LEU A 66 36.62 26.24 17.54
CA LEU A 66 36.07 26.41 18.88
C LEU A 66 36.94 25.69 19.93
N SER A 67 38.22 25.47 19.63
CA SER A 67 39.14 24.80 20.56
C SER A 67 39.24 25.56 21.88
N GLY A 68 39.16 24.81 22.99
CA GLY A 68 39.15 25.34 24.35
C GLY A 68 37.94 26.22 24.71
N SER A 69 36.93 26.32 23.86
CA SER A 69 35.71 27.10 24.13
C SER A 69 34.77 26.39 25.11
N ALA A 70 33.88 27.16 25.74
CA ALA A 70 32.84 26.65 26.63
C ALA A 70 31.45 26.81 26.00
N LEU A 71 30.75 25.69 25.78
CA LEU A 71 29.40 25.58 25.22
C LEU A 71 28.50 24.78 26.18
N ILE A 72 28.69 24.98 27.49
CA ILE A 72 27.93 24.27 28.54
C ILE A 72 26.43 24.59 28.39
N GLU A 73 25.58 23.56 28.37
CA GLU A 73 24.13 23.69 28.19
C GLU A 73 23.68 24.43 26.91
N ALA A 74 24.58 24.58 25.93
CA ALA A 74 24.22 25.23 24.66
C ALA A 74 23.27 24.36 23.84
N ASN A 75 22.35 25.00 23.11
CA ASN A 75 21.46 24.34 22.16
C ASN A 75 22.03 24.44 20.75
N LEU A 76 22.52 23.31 20.22
CA LEU A 76 23.10 23.15 18.88
C LEU A 76 22.28 22.16 18.05
N VAL A 77 20.98 22.01 18.35
CA VAL A 77 20.10 21.10 17.62
C VAL A 77 20.14 21.42 16.13
N ARG A 78 20.45 20.41 15.30
CA ARG A 78 20.61 20.55 13.83
C ARG A 78 21.67 21.55 13.37
N ALA A 79 22.58 21.99 14.24
CA ALA A 79 23.70 22.83 13.82
C ALA A 79 24.66 22.04 12.89
N ASP A 80 25.27 22.74 11.94
CA ASP A 80 26.32 22.18 11.08
C ASP A 80 27.70 22.53 11.61
N LEU A 81 28.32 21.58 12.29
CA LEU A 81 29.69 21.60 12.84
C LEU A 81 30.62 20.69 12.05
N SER A 82 30.31 20.38 10.79
CA SER A 82 31.18 19.53 9.98
C SER A 82 32.58 20.14 9.87
N GLU A 83 33.60 19.29 10.00
CA GLU A 83 35.03 19.68 9.97
C GLU A 83 35.45 20.69 11.05
N ALA A 84 34.60 20.98 12.04
CA ALA A 84 34.92 21.90 13.13
C ALA A 84 36.05 21.35 14.02
N ASN A 85 36.89 22.25 14.51
CA ASN A 85 37.84 21.96 15.58
C ASN A 85 37.22 22.29 16.94
N LEU A 86 36.91 21.25 17.70
CA LEU A 86 36.31 21.24 19.04
C LEU A 86 37.27 20.59 20.06
N THR A 87 38.58 20.63 19.82
CA THR A 87 39.59 20.08 20.74
C THR A 87 39.51 20.82 22.07
N ASP A 88 39.52 20.08 23.19
CA ASP A 88 39.41 20.63 24.56
C ASP A 88 38.14 21.46 24.84
N THR A 89 37.14 21.41 23.96
CA THR A 89 35.90 22.17 24.15
C THR A 89 35.05 21.57 25.26
N ILE A 90 34.41 22.41 26.08
CA ILE A 90 33.49 21.98 27.14
C ILE A 90 32.05 22.04 26.62
N LEU A 91 31.44 20.89 26.39
CA LEU A 91 30.08 20.70 25.85
C LEU A 91 29.14 20.01 26.86
N CYS A 92 29.50 20.01 28.15
CA CYS A 92 28.70 19.37 29.19
C CYS A 92 27.22 19.82 29.12
N TRP A 93 26.30 18.84 29.14
CA TRP A 93 24.85 19.07 29.07
C TRP A 93 24.34 19.81 27.81
N ALA A 94 25.17 20.03 26.79
CA ALA A 94 24.74 20.63 25.54
C ALA A 94 23.79 19.70 24.76
N ASP A 95 22.94 20.29 23.91
CA ASP A 95 22.00 19.59 23.05
C ASP A 95 22.45 19.67 21.58
N LEU A 96 23.01 18.58 21.07
CA LEU A 96 23.46 18.40 19.68
C LEU A 96 22.59 17.42 18.90
N ARG A 97 21.31 17.26 19.27
CA ARG A 97 20.41 16.34 18.55
C ARG A 97 20.36 16.66 17.06
N ASN A 98 20.59 15.64 16.23
CA ASN A 98 20.64 15.75 14.77
C ASN A 98 21.69 16.76 14.24
N ALA A 99 22.68 17.18 15.03
CA ALA A 99 23.76 18.03 14.55
C ALA A 99 24.66 17.26 13.57
N ASN A 100 25.26 17.99 12.62
CA ASN A 100 26.27 17.45 11.72
C ASN A 100 27.67 17.72 12.29
N LEU A 101 28.38 16.68 12.71
CA LEU A 101 29.75 16.71 13.24
C LEU A 101 30.69 15.87 12.34
N CYS A 102 30.32 15.69 11.07
CA CYS A 102 31.10 14.90 10.12
C CYS A 102 32.53 15.41 10.09
N ARG A 103 33.50 14.52 10.33
CA ARG A 103 34.95 14.81 10.37
C ARG A 103 35.38 15.91 11.36
N ALA A 104 34.53 16.28 12.32
CA ALA A 104 34.90 17.22 13.36
C ALA A 104 35.98 16.61 14.28
N ASN A 105 36.83 17.45 14.84
CA ASN A 105 37.83 17.05 15.83
C ASN A 105 37.34 17.42 17.24
N LEU A 106 36.85 16.44 18.00
CA LEU A 106 36.44 16.55 19.40
C LEU A 106 37.46 15.85 20.34
N SER A 107 38.73 15.74 19.95
CA SER A 107 39.74 15.10 20.80
C SER A 107 39.85 15.84 22.14
N GLU A 108 39.90 15.09 23.23
CA GLU A 108 39.98 15.63 24.61
C GLU A 108 38.80 16.53 25.03
N ALA A 109 37.75 16.65 24.20
CA ALA A 109 36.55 17.42 24.53
C ALA A 109 35.77 16.81 25.70
N ASN A 110 35.11 17.67 26.48
CA ASN A 110 34.25 17.25 27.59
C ASN A 110 32.78 17.26 27.17
N LEU A 111 32.22 16.08 26.93
CA LEU A 111 30.86 15.80 26.45
C LEU A 111 30.00 15.11 27.52
N VAL A 112 30.29 15.34 28.80
CA VAL A 112 29.54 14.72 29.91
C VAL A 112 28.05 15.07 29.80
N LYS A 113 27.21 14.03 29.78
CA LYS A 113 25.74 14.13 29.68
C LYS A 113 25.25 14.96 28.47
N THR A 114 26.06 15.11 27.44
CA THR A 114 25.69 15.78 26.20
C THR A 114 24.68 14.93 25.41
N ASN A 115 23.72 15.58 24.74
CA ASN A 115 22.73 14.90 23.91
C ASN A 115 23.14 14.93 22.44
N LEU A 116 23.66 13.81 21.94
CA LEU A 116 24.10 13.57 20.56
C LEU A 116 23.14 12.64 19.80
N ASN A 117 21.89 12.48 20.27
CA ASN A 117 20.96 11.55 19.63
C ASN A 117 20.77 11.92 18.14
N ARG A 118 20.96 10.92 17.26
CA ARG A 118 20.90 11.05 15.79
C ARG A 118 21.91 12.04 15.18
N ALA A 119 22.93 12.47 15.93
CA ALA A 119 23.99 13.31 15.37
C ALA A 119 24.83 12.51 14.35
N ASN A 120 25.39 13.22 13.36
CA ASN A 120 26.30 12.64 12.38
C ASN A 120 27.75 12.90 12.78
N LEU A 121 28.43 11.91 13.36
CA LEU A 121 29.86 11.93 13.72
C LEU A 121 30.71 11.07 12.77
N ASN A 122 30.28 10.86 11.51
CA ASN A 122 31.05 10.08 10.54
C ASN A 122 32.49 10.63 10.43
N GLY A 123 33.48 9.77 10.65
CA GLY A 123 34.90 10.13 10.58
C GLY A 123 35.38 11.14 11.63
N ALA A 124 34.59 11.45 12.66
CA ALA A 124 35.00 12.39 13.70
C ALA A 124 36.11 11.82 14.60
N SER A 125 36.99 12.69 15.12
CA SER A 125 37.95 12.30 16.16
C SER A 125 37.38 12.61 17.53
N LEU A 126 37.20 11.59 18.37
CA LEU A 126 36.78 11.67 19.78
C LEU A 126 37.86 11.05 20.69
N ASN A 127 39.12 11.03 20.25
CA ASN A 127 40.21 10.45 21.01
C ASN A 127 40.29 11.09 22.40
N ARG A 128 40.28 10.25 23.45
CA ARG A 128 40.30 10.68 24.86
C ARG A 128 39.19 11.65 25.28
N ALA A 129 38.13 11.80 24.48
CA ALA A 129 36.99 12.63 24.83
C ALA A 129 36.21 12.02 26.01
N ASN A 130 35.63 12.87 26.85
CA ASN A 130 34.80 12.44 27.98
C ASN A 130 33.32 12.43 27.60
N LEU A 131 32.76 11.27 27.30
CA LEU A 131 31.36 11.06 26.91
C LEU A 131 30.54 10.39 28.04
N ASN A 132 31.00 10.47 29.30
CA ASN A 132 30.30 9.81 30.40
C ASN A 132 28.84 10.31 30.52
N GLY A 133 27.90 9.37 30.53
CA GLY A 133 26.46 9.64 30.56
C GLY A 133 25.89 10.32 29.30
N ALA A 134 26.67 10.44 28.22
CA ALA A 134 26.20 11.05 26.97
C ALA A 134 25.15 10.17 26.28
N SER A 135 24.20 10.81 25.59
CA SER A 135 23.16 10.11 24.80
C SER A 135 23.52 10.15 23.32
N LEU A 136 23.85 9.00 22.73
CA LEU A 136 24.23 8.82 21.32
C LEU A 136 23.25 7.89 20.58
N ASN A 137 21.98 7.85 21.00
CA ASN A 137 20.97 6.96 20.42
C ASN A 137 20.87 7.23 18.90
N ARG A 138 21.08 6.20 18.08
CA ARG A 138 21.06 6.27 16.61
C ARG A 138 22.01 7.29 15.99
N ALA A 139 23.08 7.68 16.69
CA ALA A 139 24.14 8.51 16.13
C ALA A 139 24.93 7.73 15.06
N ASN A 140 25.44 8.44 14.06
CA ASN A 140 26.36 7.86 13.07
C ASN A 140 27.80 8.11 13.50
N LEU A 141 28.50 7.08 13.97
CA LEU A 141 29.91 7.11 14.38
C LEU A 141 30.79 6.32 13.39
N SER A 142 30.30 6.06 12.17
CA SER A 142 31.04 5.27 11.20
C SER A 142 32.40 5.92 10.90
N GLY A 143 33.47 5.13 10.98
CA GLY A 143 34.85 5.59 10.81
C GLY A 143 35.37 6.55 11.90
N ALA A 144 34.63 6.81 12.97
CA ALA A 144 35.08 7.70 14.04
C ALA A 144 36.20 7.06 14.88
N SER A 145 37.12 7.89 15.39
CA SER A 145 38.16 7.43 16.32
C SER A 145 37.79 7.80 17.75
N LEU A 146 37.42 6.81 18.56
CA LEU A 146 37.10 6.95 19.98
C LEU A 146 38.22 6.40 20.88
N SER A 147 39.46 6.30 20.37
CA SER A 147 40.54 5.63 21.10
C SER A 147 40.78 6.29 22.46
N GLY A 148 40.69 5.50 23.54
CA GLY A 148 40.82 5.97 24.92
C GLY A 148 39.71 6.91 25.42
N ALA A 149 38.57 7.02 24.71
CA ALA A 149 37.43 7.83 25.16
C ALA A 149 36.75 7.22 26.40
N PHE A 150 36.12 8.07 27.21
CA PHE A 150 35.37 7.66 28.40
C PHE A 150 33.87 7.56 28.08
N LEU A 151 33.28 6.35 28.19
CA LEU A 151 31.91 6.05 27.79
C LEU A 151 31.05 5.44 28.93
N LEU A 152 31.45 5.65 30.19
CA LEU A 152 30.71 5.12 31.33
C LEU A 152 29.27 5.66 31.32
N GLU A 153 28.28 4.77 31.41
CA GLU A 153 26.84 5.11 31.33
C GLU A 153 26.40 5.80 30.03
N ALA A 154 27.23 5.83 28.99
CA ALA A 154 26.83 6.37 27.69
C ALA A 154 25.81 5.46 27.01
N ASN A 155 24.87 6.05 26.27
CA ASN A 155 23.81 5.31 25.59
C ASN A 155 23.97 5.34 24.06
N LEU A 156 24.40 4.23 23.46
CA LEU A 156 24.62 4.07 22.02
C LEU A 156 23.52 3.25 21.34
N LEU A 157 22.32 3.11 21.92
CA LEU A 157 21.23 2.32 21.35
C LEU A 157 21.02 2.62 19.85
N GLY A 158 21.22 1.62 18.99
CA GLY A 158 21.04 1.75 17.55
C GLY A 158 22.08 2.61 16.81
N ALA A 159 23.20 2.99 17.44
CA ALA A 159 24.25 3.78 16.81
C ALA A 159 25.04 2.97 15.77
N ASN A 160 25.60 3.66 14.76
CA ASN A 160 26.42 3.02 13.73
C ASN A 160 27.91 3.21 14.04
N LEU A 161 28.61 2.14 14.40
CA LEU A 161 30.06 2.07 14.68
C LEU A 161 30.87 1.42 13.53
N SER A 162 30.31 1.26 12.34
CA SER A 162 31.00 0.63 11.20
C SER A 162 32.36 1.31 10.94
N GLY A 163 33.47 0.58 11.04
CA GLY A 163 34.82 1.11 10.92
C GLY A 163 35.32 2.04 12.03
N ALA A 164 34.58 2.20 13.14
CA ALA A 164 35.03 3.01 14.26
C ALA A 164 36.16 2.33 15.05
N SER A 165 37.07 3.12 15.63
CA SER A 165 38.07 2.63 16.58
C SER A 165 37.64 2.89 18.01
N LEU A 166 37.42 1.85 18.79
CA LEU A 166 37.13 1.86 20.23
C LEU A 166 38.28 1.24 21.03
N ARG A 167 39.51 1.27 20.51
CA ARG A 167 40.69 0.79 21.25
C ARG A 167 40.82 1.51 22.59
N GLU A 168 41.19 0.78 23.63
CA GLU A 168 41.44 1.33 24.98
C GLU A 168 40.20 1.99 25.62
N VAL A 169 38.99 1.78 25.07
CA VAL A 169 37.74 2.27 25.67
C VAL A 169 37.24 1.27 26.70
N ASN A 170 36.81 1.76 27.87
CA ASN A 170 36.03 0.95 28.81
C ASN A 170 34.54 1.02 28.44
N LEU A 171 33.99 -0.08 27.92
CA LEU A 171 32.58 -0.21 27.53
C LEU A 171 31.67 -0.76 28.64
N GLN A 172 32.17 -0.87 29.88
CA GLN A 172 31.34 -1.25 31.02
C GLN A 172 30.21 -0.24 31.22
N GLN A 173 28.98 -0.74 31.40
CA GLN A 173 27.77 0.07 31.59
C GLN A 173 27.41 0.98 30.41
N THR A 174 28.07 0.84 29.26
CA THR A 174 27.67 1.48 28.01
C THR A 174 26.53 0.66 27.38
N ASN A 175 25.43 1.32 26.99
CA ASN A 175 24.35 0.63 26.28
C ASN A 175 24.69 0.46 24.80
N LEU A 176 24.98 -0.77 24.37
CA LEU A 176 25.33 -1.12 22.98
C LEU A 176 24.22 -1.91 22.26
N GLN A 177 23.02 -2.01 22.87
CA GLN A 177 21.91 -2.72 22.26
C GLN A 177 21.59 -2.13 20.87
N GLY A 178 21.48 -2.99 19.87
CA GLY A 178 21.16 -2.60 18.50
C GLY A 178 22.23 -1.79 17.76
N VAL A 179 23.42 -1.63 18.33
CA VAL A 179 24.54 -0.98 17.64
C VAL A 179 24.90 -1.74 16.37
N PHE A 180 25.23 -1.01 15.31
CA PHE A 180 25.72 -1.59 14.06
C PHE A 180 27.24 -1.53 14.02
N TYR A 181 27.90 -2.60 13.59
CA TYR A 181 29.35 -2.63 13.37
C TYR A 181 29.69 -3.44 12.13
N ASP A 182 30.90 -3.29 11.60
CA ASP A 182 31.38 -4.10 10.48
C ASP A 182 32.71 -4.78 10.83
N ALA A 183 33.28 -5.53 9.89
CA ALA A 183 34.56 -6.23 10.10
C ALA A 183 35.76 -5.30 10.33
N THR A 184 35.61 -3.99 10.08
CA THR A 184 36.65 -2.99 10.26
C THR A 184 36.52 -2.23 11.58
N THR A 185 35.40 -2.36 12.28
CA THR A 185 35.21 -1.82 13.63
C THR A 185 36.18 -2.47 14.61
N GLN A 186 36.90 -1.66 15.38
CA GLN A 186 37.92 -2.11 16.32
C GLN A 186 37.40 -1.96 17.74
N PHE A 187 36.92 -3.04 18.34
CA PHE A 187 36.51 -3.07 19.75
C PHE A 187 37.72 -3.21 20.70
N PRO A 188 37.54 -2.92 22.01
CA PRO A 188 38.54 -3.24 23.02
C PRO A 188 38.92 -4.73 23.02
N GLU A 189 40.13 -5.05 23.47
CA GLU A 189 40.55 -6.45 23.61
C GLU A 189 39.57 -7.24 24.48
N HIS A 190 39.29 -8.48 24.08
CA HIS A 190 38.37 -9.39 24.76
C HIS A 190 36.90 -8.94 24.85
N PHE A 191 36.48 -7.94 24.06
CA PHE A 191 35.09 -7.52 23.98
C PHE A 191 34.32 -8.30 22.90
N ASP A 192 33.16 -8.87 23.25
CA ASP A 192 32.24 -9.50 22.30
C ASP A 192 31.04 -8.58 22.01
N PRO A 193 30.95 -7.96 20.82
CA PRO A 193 29.86 -7.07 20.47
C PRO A 193 28.51 -7.79 20.31
N ILE A 194 28.49 -9.07 19.95
CA ILE A 194 27.25 -9.83 19.75
C ILE A 194 26.55 -10.04 21.09
N SER A 195 27.31 -10.45 22.12
CA SER A 195 26.79 -10.59 23.50
C SER A 195 26.27 -9.28 24.08
N ALA A 196 26.74 -8.13 23.59
CA ALA A 196 26.25 -6.82 23.97
C ALA A 196 24.99 -6.37 23.19
N GLY A 197 24.47 -7.22 22.28
CA GLY A 197 23.28 -6.95 21.48
C GLY A 197 23.55 -6.13 20.21
N ALA A 198 24.81 -6.05 19.74
CA ALA A 198 25.16 -5.37 18.50
C ALA A 198 24.97 -6.28 17.26
N TYR A 199 24.66 -5.66 16.12
CA TYR A 199 24.41 -6.31 14.84
C TYR A 199 25.58 -6.09 13.88
N LEU A 200 26.10 -7.20 13.35
CA LEU A 200 27.11 -7.19 12.30
C LEU A 200 26.47 -6.80 10.96
N ILE A 201 27.00 -5.76 10.33
CA ILE A 201 26.71 -5.31 8.97
C ILE A 201 27.81 -5.82 8.07
N ALA A 202 27.52 -6.91 7.37
CA ALA A 202 28.41 -7.52 6.40
C ALA A 202 27.59 -8.26 5.33
N PRO A 203 28.20 -8.64 4.20
CA PRO A 203 27.57 -9.56 3.25
C PRO A 203 27.19 -10.89 3.90
N LYS A 204 26.12 -11.52 3.41
CA LYS A 204 25.67 -12.88 3.80
C LYS A 204 25.32 -13.03 5.28
N VAL A 205 24.86 -11.96 5.94
CA VAL A 205 24.38 -12.05 7.32
C VAL A 205 22.91 -12.49 7.39
N HIS A 206 22.53 -13.09 8.52
CA HIS A 206 21.17 -13.52 8.80
C HIS A 206 20.56 -12.63 9.88
N LEU A 207 19.64 -11.76 9.48
CA LEU A 207 18.97 -10.77 10.33
C LEU A 207 17.44 -10.86 10.15
N VAL A 208 16.91 -12.09 10.14
CA VAL A 208 15.47 -12.34 9.95
C VAL A 208 14.69 -11.84 11.16
N GLY A 209 13.64 -11.06 10.93
CA GLY A 209 12.73 -10.58 11.98
C GLY A 209 13.30 -9.53 12.92
N VAL A 210 14.48 -8.97 12.65
CA VAL A 210 15.07 -7.94 13.51
C VAL A 210 14.22 -6.66 13.49
N ASP A 211 14.06 -6.02 14.65
CA ASP A 211 13.30 -4.78 14.78
C ASP A 211 14.24 -3.57 14.89
N LEU A 212 14.45 -2.87 13.77
CA LEU A 212 15.44 -1.80 13.62
C LEU A 212 14.88 -0.55 12.91
N PRO A 213 13.79 0.06 13.44
CA PRO A 213 13.21 1.23 12.82
C PRO A 213 14.15 2.43 12.90
N ALA A 214 14.25 3.17 11.80
CA ALA A 214 15.16 4.28 11.60
C ALA A 214 16.64 3.94 11.81
N ALA A 215 17.05 2.71 11.48
CA ALA A 215 18.45 2.34 11.36
C ALA A 215 19.16 3.30 10.40
N ASN A 216 20.35 3.79 10.76
CA ASN A 216 21.11 4.72 9.94
C ASN A 216 22.35 4.03 9.37
N LEU A 217 22.20 3.47 8.16
CA LEU A 217 23.14 2.57 7.50
C LEU A 217 23.44 3.03 6.06
N PRO A 218 23.84 4.30 5.83
CA PRO A 218 24.25 4.72 4.50
C PRO A 218 25.49 3.94 4.07
N GLN A 219 25.58 3.60 2.78
CA GLN A 219 26.70 2.85 2.18
C GLN A 219 26.95 1.45 2.78
N ALA A 220 26.04 0.95 3.62
CA ALA A 220 26.17 -0.36 4.23
C ALA A 220 26.26 -1.47 3.17
N ASN A 221 27.09 -2.47 3.43
CA ASN A 221 27.23 -3.63 2.56
C ASN A 221 26.51 -4.84 3.17
N LEU A 222 25.29 -5.11 2.70
CA LEU A 222 24.43 -6.23 3.10
C LEU A 222 24.13 -7.16 1.92
N ALA A 223 25.05 -7.22 0.94
CA ALA A 223 24.87 -8.04 -0.24
C ALA A 223 24.65 -9.52 0.14
N SER A 224 23.68 -10.17 -0.51
CA SER A 224 23.31 -11.56 -0.29
C SER A 224 22.89 -11.91 1.15
N SER A 225 22.54 -10.91 1.96
CA SER A 225 22.05 -11.10 3.32
C SER A 225 20.56 -11.46 3.34
N ASN A 226 20.08 -12.05 4.43
CA ASN A 226 18.66 -12.35 4.63
C ASN A 226 18.09 -11.50 5.77
N LEU A 227 17.22 -10.55 5.41
CA LEU A 227 16.52 -9.62 6.29
C LEU A 227 15.00 -9.85 6.24
N SER A 228 14.55 -11.04 5.84
CA SER A 228 13.12 -11.34 5.74
C SER A 228 12.38 -11.02 7.05
N GLN A 229 11.19 -10.46 6.96
CA GLN A 229 10.34 -10.07 8.09
C GLN A 229 10.95 -9.03 9.04
N ALA A 230 12.10 -8.45 8.72
CA ALA A 230 12.69 -7.40 9.53
C ALA A 230 11.87 -6.10 9.44
N ASN A 231 12.04 -5.24 10.44
CA ASN A 231 11.50 -3.88 10.45
C ASN A 231 12.63 -2.87 10.24
N PHE A 232 12.67 -2.28 9.05
CA PHE A 232 13.54 -1.19 8.64
C PHE A 232 12.74 0.06 8.26
N SER A 233 11.54 0.24 8.83
CA SER A 233 10.75 1.45 8.61
C SER A 233 11.57 2.69 8.97
N LYS A 234 11.53 3.73 8.13
CA LYS A 234 12.27 4.99 8.28
C LYS A 234 13.80 4.83 8.24
N ALA A 235 14.32 3.65 7.89
CA ALA A 235 15.76 3.44 7.83
C ALA A 235 16.40 4.29 6.72
N ASN A 236 17.63 4.73 6.96
CA ASN A 236 18.48 5.34 5.95
C ASN A 236 19.43 4.25 5.41
N LEU A 237 19.20 3.84 4.16
CA LEU A 237 19.97 2.86 3.39
C LEU A 237 20.50 3.48 2.09
N GLN A 238 20.70 4.81 2.07
CA GLN A 238 21.24 5.50 0.90
C GLN A 238 22.56 4.89 0.46
N HIS A 239 22.74 4.68 -0.84
CA HIS A 239 23.94 4.09 -1.43
C HIS A 239 24.31 2.69 -0.89
N ALA A 240 23.43 2.03 -0.13
CA ALA A 240 23.72 0.72 0.42
C ALA A 240 23.85 -0.32 -0.70
N ASN A 241 24.81 -1.24 -0.55
CA ASN A 241 24.90 -2.41 -1.40
C ASN A 241 23.98 -3.51 -0.84
N LEU A 242 22.82 -3.66 -1.46
CA LEU A 242 21.78 -4.63 -1.12
C LEU A 242 21.61 -5.65 -2.26
N SER A 243 22.66 -5.89 -3.05
CA SER A 243 22.60 -6.81 -4.19
C SER A 243 22.29 -8.24 -3.74
N ALA A 244 21.37 -8.90 -4.43
CA ALA A 244 20.85 -10.24 -4.10
C ALA A 244 20.35 -10.41 -2.65
N ILE A 245 19.98 -9.31 -1.98
CA ILE A 245 19.42 -9.38 -0.62
C ILE A 245 18.05 -10.03 -0.62
N ILE A 246 17.70 -10.71 0.47
CA ILE A 246 16.35 -11.24 0.70
C ILE A 246 15.64 -10.33 1.72
N LEU A 247 14.66 -9.57 1.24
CA LEU A 247 13.83 -8.61 1.99
C LEU A 247 12.35 -9.03 2.00
N ASN A 248 12.05 -10.32 1.86
CA ASN A 248 10.68 -10.81 1.82
C ASN A 248 9.90 -10.44 3.09
N ARG A 249 8.70 -9.86 2.92
CA ARG A 249 7.85 -9.38 4.04
C ARG A 249 8.53 -8.38 4.98
N THR A 250 9.56 -7.68 4.52
CA THR A 250 10.25 -6.65 5.32
C THR A 250 9.40 -5.39 5.35
N ASN A 251 9.32 -4.74 6.51
CA ASN A 251 8.76 -3.41 6.64
C ASN A 251 9.83 -2.37 6.27
N LEU A 252 9.67 -1.71 5.14
CA LEU A 252 10.54 -0.64 4.62
C LEU A 252 9.77 0.68 4.47
N ARG A 253 8.65 0.84 5.18
CA ARG A 253 7.84 2.05 5.12
C ARG A 253 8.67 3.28 5.42
N GLU A 254 8.53 4.34 4.62
CA GLU A 254 9.27 5.60 4.78
C GLU A 254 10.81 5.44 4.75
N ALA A 255 11.34 4.28 4.33
CA ALA A 255 12.79 4.06 4.26
C ALA A 255 13.39 4.83 3.08
N ASN A 256 14.61 5.32 3.27
CA ASN A 256 15.39 5.99 2.23
C ASN A 256 16.40 5.00 1.63
N LEU A 257 16.09 4.50 0.44
CA LEU A 257 16.88 3.58 -0.38
C LEU A 257 17.44 4.29 -1.62
N GLN A 258 17.54 5.62 -1.59
CA GLN A 258 18.03 6.39 -2.73
C GLN A 258 19.44 5.93 -3.11
N HIS A 259 19.68 5.73 -4.41
CA HIS A 259 20.93 5.17 -4.96
C HIS A 259 21.34 3.78 -4.44
N ALA A 260 20.49 3.06 -3.70
CA ALA A 260 20.82 1.72 -3.23
C ALA A 260 20.93 0.73 -4.39
N ASN A 261 21.86 -0.22 -4.29
CA ASN A 261 21.98 -1.30 -5.26
C ASN A 261 21.11 -2.49 -4.82
N LEU A 262 19.95 -2.69 -5.44
CA LEU A 262 19.00 -3.78 -5.18
C LEU A 262 19.00 -4.81 -6.33
N ALA A 263 20.06 -4.88 -7.14
CA ALA A 263 20.13 -5.82 -8.26
C ALA A 263 19.96 -7.26 -7.78
N GLY A 264 19.01 -7.99 -8.38
CA GLY A 264 18.66 -9.36 -8.00
C GLY A 264 18.04 -9.52 -6.61
N ALA A 265 17.65 -8.44 -5.94
CA ALA A 265 17.03 -8.50 -4.62
C ALA A 265 15.64 -9.14 -4.67
N SER A 266 15.26 -9.87 -3.63
CA SER A 266 13.91 -10.39 -3.43
C SER A 266 13.16 -9.53 -2.42
N LEU A 267 12.16 -8.78 -2.86
CA LEU A 267 11.31 -7.93 -2.02
C LEU A 267 9.88 -8.49 -1.93
N ILE A 268 9.68 -9.78 -2.13
CA ILE A 268 8.33 -10.38 -2.22
C ILE A 268 7.50 -10.05 -0.97
N ALA A 269 6.33 -9.46 -1.18
CA ALA A 269 5.42 -9.00 -0.13
C ALA A 269 6.04 -8.01 0.88
N ALA A 270 7.12 -7.31 0.52
CA ALA A 270 7.68 -6.24 1.33
C ALA A 270 6.77 -4.99 1.30
N ASP A 271 6.87 -4.18 2.34
CA ASP A 271 6.09 -2.96 2.49
C ASP A 271 6.96 -1.73 2.23
N LEU A 272 6.82 -1.12 1.05
CA LEU A 272 7.57 0.05 0.57
C LEU A 272 6.76 1.35 0.62
N ARG A 273 5.59 1.38 1.28
CA ARG A 273 4.75 2.58 1.34
C ARG A 273 5.54 3.79 1.86
N ALA A 274 5.48 4.91 1.15
CA ALA A 274 6.27 6.12 1.34
C ALA A 274 7.82 5.96 1.29
N ALA A 275 8.34 4.83 0.82
CA ALA A 275 9.80 4.65 0.68
C ALA A 275 10.35 5.44 -0.51
N ASN A 276 11.58 5.93 -0.38
CA ASN A 276 12.32 6.58 -1.45
C ASN A 276 13.33 5.60 -2.08
N LEU A 277 13.02 5.07 -3.26
CA LEU A 277 13.91 4.25 -4.10
C LEU A 277 14.43 5.02 -5.31
N SER A 278 14.38 6.37 -5.30
CA SER A 278 14.85 7.15 -6.44
C SER A 278 16.31 6.82 -6.77
N GLN A 279 16.59 6.58 -8.05
CA GLN A 279 17.90 6.17 -8.56
C GLN A 279 18.46 4.85 -7.99
N ALA A 280 17.64 4.03 -7.33
CA ALA A 280 18.04 2.69 -6.91
C ALA A 280 18.16 1.75 -8.13
N ASN A 281 19.10 0.80 -8.07
CA ASN A 281 19.22 -0.24 -9.09
C ASN A 281 18.28 -1.41 -8.78
N LEU A 282 17.17 -1.53 -9.51
CA LEU A 282 16.19 -2.63 -9.36
C LEU A 282 16.32 -3.72 -10.45
N GLN A 283 17.44 -3.79 -11.16
CA GLN A 283 17.63 -4.81 -12.20
C GLN A 283 17.41 -6.23 -11.65
N GLN A 284 16.51 -6.98 -12.28
CA GLN A 284 16.15 -8.35 -11.88
C GLN A 284 15.60 -8.49 -10.45
N ALA A 285 15.21 -7.40 -9.79
CA ALA A 285 14.60 -7.47 -8.48
C ALA A 285 13.19 -8.09 -8.57
N GLN A 286 12.82 -8.90 -7.58
CA GLN A 286 11.51 -9.53 -7.47
C GLN A 286 10.61 -8.68 -6.56
N LEU A 287 9.58 -8.04 -7.12
CA LEU A 287 8.66 -7.16 -6.39
C LEU A 287 7.20 -7.67 -6.34
N ALA A 288 6.99 -8.97 -6.59
CA ALA A 288 5.65 -9.54 -6.53
C ALA A 288 5.03 -9.30 -5.14
N GLN A 289 3.78 -8.82 -5.11
CA GLN A 289 3.01 -8.52 -3.90
C GLN A 289 3.58 -7.40 -3.02
N VAL A 290 4.60 -6.67 -3.48
CA VAL A 290 5.11 -5.49 -2.76
C VAL A 290 3.98 -4.47 -2.57
N LEU A 291 3.86 -3.92 -1.37
CA LEU A 291 2.92 -2.85 -1.08
C LEU A 291 3.61 -1.51 -1.35
N TYR A 292 2.98 -0.65 -2.13
CA TYR A 292 3.44 0.73 -2.34
C TYR A 292 2.24 1.68 -2.39
N ASP A 293 2.49 2.98 -2.25
CA ASP A 293 1.48 4.03 -2.30
C ASP A 293 1.94 5.19 -3.20
N GLN A 294 1.13 6.25 -3.26
CA GLN A 294 1.41 7.43 -4.07
C GLN A 294 2.65 8.23 -3.61
N GLU A 295 3.10 8.02 -2.37
CA GLU A 295 4.30 8.66 -1.82
C GLU A 295 5.57 7.85 -2.11
N THR A 296 5.43 6.60 -2.55
CA THR A 296 6.57 5.72 -2.86
C THR A 296 7.26 6.20 -4.13
N GLN A 297 8.57 6.49 -4.03
CA GLN A 297 9.36 7.01 -5.15
C GLN A 297 10.17 5.89 -5.78
N PHE A 298 9.74 5.37 -6.93
CA PHE A 298 10.53 4.41 -7.71
C PHE A 298 11.55 5.13 -8.61
N PRO A 299 12.58 4.40 -9.14
CA PRO A 299 13.39 4.90 -10.25
C PRO A 299 12.52 5.32 -11.44
N SER A 300 12.95 6.35 -12.18
CA SER A 300 12.15 6.95 -13.27
C SER A 300 11.88 5.99 -14.44
N ASP A 301 12.66 4.94 -14.58
CA ASP A 301 12.58 3.91 -15.61
C ASP A 301 11.84 2.63 -15.13
N PHE A 302 11.28 2.64 -13.92
CA PHE A 302 10.65 1.47 -13.31
C PHE A 302 9.12 1.63 -13.18
N GLU A 303 8.39 0.66 -13.74
CA GLU A 303 6.93 0.60 -13.70
C GLU A 303 6.46 -0.50 -12.72
N PRO A 304 5.98 -0.16 -11.50
CA PRO A 304 5.67 -1.14 -10.46
C PRO A 304 4.52 -2.09 -10.82
N ASN A 305 3.57 -1.63 -11.64
CA ASN A 305 2.44 -2.44 -12.11
C ASN A 305 2.90 -3.67 -12.91
N THR A 306 4.01 -3.56 -13.64
CA THR A 306 4.56 -4.69 -14.42
C THR A 306 5.17 -5.77 -13.52
N ALA A 307 5.54 -5.42 -12.29
CA ALA A 307 6.18 -6.31 -11.33
C ALA A 307 5.18 -7.05 -10.40
N LYS A 308 3.87 -6.92 -10.65
CA LYS A 308 2.79 -7.45 -9.78
C LYS A 308 2.85 -6.91 -8.36
N ALA A 309 3.30 -5.67 -8.19
CA ALA A 309 3.18 -4.92 -6.94
C ALA A 309 1.73 -4.45 -6.74
N TYR A 310 1.35 -4.19 -5.50
CA TYR A 310 0.02 -3.74 -5.11
C TYR A 310 0.06 -2.27 -4.71
N LEU A 311 -0.63 -1.44 -5.49
CA LEU A 311 -0.91 -0.06 -5.12
C LEU A 311 -1.91 -0.06 -3.96
N ILE A 312 -1.56 0.63 -2.88
CA ILE A 312 -2.37 0.85 -1.70
C ILE A 312 -2.75 2.33 -1.68
N ALA A 313 -3.84 2.64 -2.37
CA ALA A 313 -4.41 3.99 -2.49
C ALA A 313 -5.93 3.92 -2.68
N PRO A 314 -6.66 5.05 -2.55
CA PRO A 314 -8.07 5.11 -2.90
C PRO A 314 -8.36 4.61 -4.32
N GLY A 315 -9.40 3.79 -4.49
CA GLY A 315 -9.80 3.24 -5.79
C GLY A 315 -8.85 2.18 -6.38
N SER A 316 -7.93 1.62 -5.59
CA SER A 316 -6.99 0.60 -6.08
C SER A 316 -7.71 -0.67 -6.54
N GLU A 317 -7.28 -1.21 -7.69
CA GLU A 317 -7.76 -2.49 -8.24
C GLU A 317 -6.94 -3.66 -7.68
N LEU A 318 -7.48 -4.33 -6.67
CA LEU A 318 -6.84 -5.41 -5.91
C LEU A 318 -7.63 -6.73 -6.02
N VAL A 319 -8.32 -6.93 -7.14
CA VAL A 319 -9.12 -8.13 -7.40
C VAL A 319 -8.22 -9.38 -7.34
N GLY A 320 -8.56 -10.32 -6.46
CA GLY A 320 -7.78 -11.56 -6.26
C GLY A 320 -6.40 -11.35 -5.64
N ALA A 321 -6.09 -10.16 -5.11
CA ALA A 321 -4.79 -9.89 -4.50
C ALA A 321 -4.54 -10.80 -3.29
N ASN A 322 -3.31 -11.30 -3.15
CA ASN A 322 -2.89 -12.03 -1.97
C ASN A 322 -2.21 -11.07 -0.98
N LEU A 323 -2.99 -10.59 -0.02
CA LEU A 323 -2.60 -9.68 1.05
C LEU A 323 -2.55 -10.41 2.41
N ALA A 324 -2.42 -11.75 2.41
CA ALA A 324 -2.38 -12.53 3.63
C ALA A 324 -1.21 -12.08 4.52
N GLN A 325 -1.48 -11.89 5.81
CA GLN A 325 -0.53 -11.41 6.83
C GLN A 325 0.06 -10.00 6.54
N ALA A 326 -0.47 -9.27 5.56
CA ALA A 326 0.00 -7.92 5.27
C ALA A 326 -0.34 -6.97 6.44
N ASN A 327 0.58 -6.06 6.75
CA ASN A 327 0.29 -4.94 7.64
C ASN A 327 -0.28 -3.80 6.79
N LEU A 328 -1.59 -3.62 6.76
CA LEU A 328 -2.30 -2.54 6.06
C LEU A 328 -2.77 -1.43 7.03
N ASN A 329 -2.21 -1.36 8.23
CA ASN A 329 -2.60 -0.37 9.22
C ASN A 329 -2.44 1.07 8.68
N ASN A 330 -3.41 1.93 9.01
CA ASN A 330 -3.46 3.34 8.59
C ASN A 330 -3.45 3.56 7.06
N SER A 331 -3.84 2.56 6.26
CA SER A 331 -3.90 2.71 4.80
C SER A 331 -5.17 3.41 4.34
N GLN A 332 -5.08 4.08 3.20
CA GLN A 332 -6.22 4.64 2.48
C GLN A 332 -6.60 3.68 1.34
N LEU A 333 -7.68 2.92 1.52
CA LEU A 333 -8.23 1.97 0.55
C LEU A 333 -9.72 2.25 0.29
N CYS A 334 -10.17 3.48 0.51
CA CYS A 334 -11.55 3.85 0.22
C CYS A 334 -11.83 3.67 -1.29
N LYS A 335 -13.00 3.12 -1.61
CA LYS A 335 -13.41 2.73 -2.97
C LYS A 335 -12.52 1.68 -3.64
N ALA A 336 -11.58 1.05 -2.93
CA ALA A 336 -10.74 0.02 -3.52
C ALA A 336 -11.56 -1.23 -3.89
N ASN A 337 -11.18 -1.88 -4.99
CA ASN A 337 -11.78 -3.12 -5.45
C ASN A 337 -10.99 -4.32 -4.92
N LEU A 338 -11.41 -4.89 -3.79
CA LEU A 338 -10.78 -6.03 -3.12
C LEU A 338 -11.54 -7.34 -3.38
N ARG A 339 -12.32 -7.42 -4.48
CA ARG A 339 -13.10 -8.61 -4.80
C ARG A 339 -12.22 -9.85 -4.84
N ALA A 340 -12.63 -10.91 -4.15
CA ALA A 340 -11.90 -12.18 -4.07
C ALA A 340 -10.45 -12.07 -3.54
N ALA A 341 -10.09 -10.95 -2.90
CA ALA A 341 -8.78 -10.79 -2.29
C ALA A 341 -8.63 -11.68 -1.04
N CYS A 342 -7.43 -12.18 -0.80
CA CYS A 342 -7.08 -12.92 0.41
C CYS A 342 -6.42 -11.96 1.40
N LEU A 343 -7.10 -11.64 2.50
CA LEU A 343 -6.61 -10.79 3.60
C LEU A 343 -6.40 -11.59 4.90
N VAL A 344 -6.29 -12.92 4.80
CA VAL A 344 -6.22 -13.81 5.96
C VAL A 344 -5.07 -13.41 6.89
N GLY A 345 -5.40 -13.14 8.16
CA GLY A 345 -4.43 -12.72 9.17
C GLY A 345 -3.78 -11.35 8.94
N ALA A 346 -4.27 -10.55 7.99
CA ALA A 346 -3.76 -9.20 7.75
C ALA A 346 -4.16 -8.24 8.89
N SER A 347 -3.41 -7.17 9.09
CA SER A 347 -3.72 -6.11 10.05
C SER A 347 -4.28 -4.89 9.32
N LEU A 348 -5.51 -4.49 9.60
CA LEU A 348 -6.21 -3.37 8.96
C LEU A 348 -6.67 -2.31 10.00
N ARG A 349 -5.89 -2.13 11.06
CA ARG A 349 -6.21 -1.13 12.09
C ARG A 349 -6.17 0.27 11.50
N LYS A 350 -7.25 1.03 11.72
CA LYS A 350 -7.42 2.39 11.19
C LYS A 350 -7.30 2.47 9.66
N THR A 351 -7.49 1.36 8.96
CA THR A 351 -7.54 1.34 7.51
C THR A 351 -8.87 1.92 7.06
N ASP A 352 -8.83 2.82 6.10
CA ASP A 352 -10.04 3.32 5.45
C ASP A 352 -10.45 2.38 4.33
N LEU A 353 -11.53 1.63 4.53
CA LEU A 353 -12.19 0.75 3.54
C LEU A 353 -13.55 1.32 3.12
N ALA A 354 -13.82 2.62 3.37
CA ALA A 354 -15.11 3.19 3.02
C ALA A 354 -15.43 2.95 1.54
N GLN A 355 -16.64 2.48 1.25
CA GLN A 355 -17.10 2.17 -0.10
C GLN A 355 -16.24 1.13 -0.87
N ALA A 356 -15.37 0.38 -0.19
CA ALA A 356 -14.58 -0.68 -0.83
C ALA A 356 -15.46 -1.87 -1.24
N ASN A 357 -15.07 -2.56 -2.32
CA ASN A 357 -15.69 -3.81 -2.75
C ASN A 357 -14.99 -5.00 -2.10
N LEU A 358 -15.64 -5.65 -1.13
CA LEU A 358 -15.13 -6.83 -0.40
C LEU A 358 -15.86 -8.11 -0.81
N THR A 359 -16.63 -8.10 -1.91
CA THR A 359 -17.36 -9.30 -2.38
C THR A 359 -16.39 -10.46 -2.60
N ASP A 360 -16.75 -11.65 -2.12
CA ASP A 360 -15.93 -12.88 -2.19
C ASP A 360 -14.56 -12.82 -1.47
N ALA A 361 -14.21 -11.73 -0.79
CA ALA A 361 -12.92 -11.60 -0.11
C ALA A 361 -12.83 -12.48 1.14
N ASP A 362 -11.63 -13.00 1.43
CA ASP A 362 -11.36 -13.74 2.66
C ASP A 362 -10.62 -12.87 3.67
N LEU A 363 -11.35 -12.31 4.63
CA LEU A 363 -10.86 -11.53 5.77
C LEU A 363 -10.77 -12.38 7.05
N SER A 364 -10.67 -13.71 6.94
CA SER A 364 -10.61 -14.56 8.13
C SER A 364 -9.38 -14.27 8.98
N GLY A 365 -9.59 -14.01 10.27
CA GLY A 365 -8.50 -13.67 11.20
C GLY A 365 -7.85 -12.31 10.95
N THR A 366 -8.42 -11.48 10.08
CA THR A 366 -7.98 -10.10 9.86
C THR A 366 -8.25 -9.24 11.09
N ASP A 367 -7.30 -8.39 11.47
CA ASP A 367 -7.51 -7.39 12.51
C ASP A 367 -8.19 -6.14 11.93
N LEU A 368 -9.52 -6.11 12.02
CA LEU A 368 -10.36 -4.99 11.56
C LEU A 368 -10.63 -3.95 12.66
N ALA A 369 -9.93 -4.00 13.79
CA ALA A 369 -10.17 -3.08 14.89
C ALA A 369 -10.00 -1.63 14.41
N THR A 370 -11.03 -0.79 14.57
CA THR A 370 -11.05 0.62 14.12
C THR A 370 -10.95 0.84 12.61
N ALA A 371 -11.12 -0.20 11.78
CA ALA A 371 -11.23 -0.04 10.33
C ALA A 371 -12.54 0.69 9.98
N ASN A 372 -12.51 1.57 8.99
CA ASN A 372 -13.70 2.25 8.48
C ASN A 372 -14.30 1.42 7.34
N LEU A 373 -15.42 0.74 7.58
CA LEU A 373 -16.13 -0.04 6.55
C LEU A 373 -17.42 0.67 6.09
N VAL A 374 -17.60 1.96 6.37
CA VAL A 374 -18.82 2.69 6.01
C VAL A 374 -19.01 2.64 4.50
N GLY A 375 -20.10 2.03 4.08
CA GLY A 375 -20.46 1.82 2.68
C GLY A 375 -19.68 0.74 1.94
N ALA A 376 -18.76 0.03 2.60
CA ALA A 376 -18.11 -1.13 2.00
C ALA A 376 -19.14 -2.20 1.63
N CYS A 377 -18.97 -2.89 0.52
CA CYS A 377 -19.91 -3.90 0.05
C CYS A 377 -19.35 -5.30 0.24
N TYR A 378 -20.16 -6.24 0.72
CA TYR A 378 -19.79 -7.65 0.89
C TYR A 378 -20.94 -8.57 0.46
N ASN A 379 -20.68 -9.87 0.28
CA ASN A 379 -21.71 -10.86 -0.04
C ASN A 379 -21.63 -12.06 0.91
N GLN A 380 -22.45 -13.08 0.67
CA GLN A 380 -22.50 -14.29 1.52
C GLN A 380 -21.22 -15.13 1.46
N GLN A 381 -20.38 -14.92 0.45
CA GLN A 381 -19.09 -15.59 0.26
C GLN A 381 -17.95 -14.84 0.95
N THR A 382 -18.11 -13.55 1.23
CA THR A 382 -17.13 -12.77 2.00
C THR A 382 -16.99 -13.35 3.40
N ARG A 383 -15.77 -13.70 3.78
CA ARG A 383 -15.47 -14.28 5.11
C ARG A 383 -14.89 -13.20 6.01
N PHE A 384 -15.56 -12.86 7.10
CA PHE A 384 -15.06 -11.93 8.11
C PHE A 384 -14.38 -12.66 9.28
N PRO A 385 -13.61 -11.95 10.13
CA PRO A 385 -13.13 -12.50 11.40
C PRO A 385 -14.28 -13.01 12.26
N GLN A 386 -13.98 -13.97 13.13
CA GLN A 386 -14.94 -14.44 14.13
C GLN A 386 -15.44 -13.25 14.98
N ASP A 387 -16.74 -13.22 15.26
CA ASP A 387 -17.42 -12.18 16.05
C ASP A 387 -17.41 -10.77 15.44
N PHE A 388 -17.04 -10.62 14.16
CA PHE A 388 -17.14 -9.34 13.46
C PHE A 388 -18.47 -9.23 12.71
N GLU A 389 -19.26 -8.21 13.05
CA GLU A 389 -20.54 -7.92 12.38
C GLU A 389 -20.39 -6.78 11.37
N PRO A 390 -20.24 -7.06 10.06
CA PRO A 390 -19.96 -6.03 9.05
C PRO A 390 -21.08 -5.00 8.94
N HIS A 391 -22.33 -5.39 9.17
CA HIS A 391 -23.48 -4.48 9.14
C HIS A 391 -23.39 -3.40 10.25
N GLN A 392 -22.82 -3.71 11.42
CA GLN A 392 -22.64 -2.74 12.51
C GLN A 392 -21.52 -1.75 12.19
N ALA A 393 -20.56 -2.16 11.34
CA ALA A 393 -19.49 -1.32 10.82
C ALA A 393 -19.93 -0.43 9.63
N GLY A 394 -21.21 -0.45 9.27
CA GLY A 394 -21.77 0.35 8.17
C GLY A 394 -21.56 -0.25 6.78
N ALA A 395 -21.17 -1.52 6.68
CA ALA A 395 -21.04 -2.22 5.40
C ALA A 395 -22.39 -2.73 4.88
N PHE A 396 -22.54 -2.76 3.56
CA PHE A 396 -23.74 -3.17 2.85
C PHE A 396 -23.64 -4.60 2.32
N LEU A 397 -24.65 -5.41 2.64
CA LEU A 397 -24.78 -6.77 2.12
C LEU A 397 -25.39 -6.75 0.71
N ILE A 398 -24.64 -7.26 -0.26
CA ILE A 398 -25.09 -7.57 -1.62
C ILE A 398 -25.64 -9.00 -1.62
N ALA A 399 -26.96 -9.12 -1.48
CA ALA A 399 -27.67 -10.40 -1.45
C ALA A 399 -29.13 -10.25 -1.93
N PRO A 400 -29.81 -11.36 -2.25
CA PRO A 400 -31.24 -11.34 -2.55
C PRO A 400 -32.08 -10.72 -1.43
N CYS A 401 -33.17 -10.03 -1.81
CA CYS A 401 -34.16 -9.45 -0.89
C CYS A 401 -33.60 -8.45 0.14
N THR A 402 -32.36 -7.97 -0.04
CA THR A 402 -31.75 -6.95 0.83
C THR A 402 -32.36 -5.57 0.58
N SER A 403 -32.23 -4.66 1.54
CA SER A 403 -32.58 -3.25 1.37
C SER A 403 -31.32 -2.39 1.27
N LEU A 404 -31.19 -1.70 0.14
CA LEU A 404 -30.12 -0.77 -0.20
C LEU A 404 -30.73 0.56 -0.70
N VAL A 405 -31.87 0.95 -0.12
CA VAL A 405 -32.60 2.16 -0.51
C VAL A 405 -31.74 3.40 -0.25
N GLY A 406 -31.56 4.24 -1.27
CA GLY A 406 -30.78 5.47 -1.19
C GLY A 406 -29.27 5.29 -1.02
N VAL A 407 -28.76 4.05 -1.12
CA VAL A 407 -27.34 3.75 -0.92
C VAL A 407 -26.51 4.24 -2.11
N ASP A 408 -25.31 4.76 -1.83
CA ASP A 408 -24.31 5.10 -2.85
C ASP A 408 -23.44 3.88 -3.20
N LEU A 409 -23.66 3.33 -4.39
CA LEU A 409 -22.96 2.19 -5.01
C LEU A 409 -22.27 2.60 -6.32
N GLN A 410 -21.95 3.90 -6.47
CA GLN A 410 -21.31 4.42 -7.67
C GLN A 410 -19.98 3.73 -7.95
N GLN A 411 -19.70 3.44 -9.23
CA GLN A 411 -18.45 2.82 -9.72
C GLN A 411 -18.15 1.41 -9.18
N LEU A 412 -19.07 0.80 -8.42
CA LEU A 412 -18.82 -0.49 -7.80
C LEU A 412 -18.75 -1.63 -8.82
N ASP A 413 -17.83 -2.58 -8.61
CA ASP A 413 -17.59 -3.70 -9.51
C ASP A 413 -18.31 -5.00 -9.06
N LEU A 414 -19.55 -5.20 -9.51
CA LEU A 414 -20.48 -6.26 -9.08
C LEU A 414 -20.91 -7.23 -10.22
N PRO A 415 -19.99 -7.85 -10.98
CA PRO A 415 -20.34 -8.81 -12.01
C PRO A 415 -20.95 -10.06 -11.38
N ASN A 416 -21.99 -10.60 -12.02
CA ASN A 416 -22.74 -11.76 -11.56
C ASN A 416 -23.38 -11.61 -10.16
N ALA A 417 -23.45 -10.39 -9.61
CA ALA A 417 -24.03 -10.16 -8.31
C ALA A 417 -25.49 -10.62 -8.25
N ASN A 418 -25.89 -11.23 -7.13
CA ASN A 418 -27.25 -11.68 -6.93
C ASN A 418 -28.02 -10.71 -6.03
N LEU A 419 -28.83 -9.86 -6.66
CA LEU A 419 -29.66 -8.84 -6.04
C LEU A 419 -31.15 -9.09 -6.32
N SER A 420 -31.53 -10.34 -6.60
CA SER A 420 -32.92 -10.66 -6.92
C SER A 420 -33.85 -10.28 -5.77
N GLY A 421 -34.92 -9.54 -6.06
CA GLY A 421 -35.88 -9.07 -5.06
C GLY A 421 -35.36 -7.96 -4.13
N ALA A 422 -34.12 -7.50 -4.29
CA ALA A 422 -33.57 -6.44 -3.46
C ALA A 422 -34.25 -5.09 -3.72
N SER A 423 -34.21 -4.20 -2.72
CA SER A 423 -34.73 -2.84 -2.81
C SER A 423 -33.60 -1.84 -2.93
N LEU A 424 -33.35 -1.33 -4.13
CA LEU A 424 -32.36 -0.30 -4.47
C LEU A 424 -33.05 1.02 -4.90
N SER A 425 -34.28 1.26 -4.46
CA SER A 425 -35.01 2.49 -4.75
C SER A 425 -34.16 3.71 -4.34
N ALA A 426 -34.08 4.72 -5.20
CA ALA A 426 -33.25 5.92 -5.04
C ALA A 426 -31.73 5.67 -4.84
N ALA A 427 -31.23 4.45 -5.00
CA ALA A 427 -29.81 4.16 -4.88
C ALA A 427 -29.01 4.78 -6.05
N ASN A 428 -27.75 5.12 -5.79
CA ASN A 428 -26.83 5.59 -6.83
C ASN A 428 -25.96 4.42 -7.32
N LEU A 429 -26.26 3.87 -8.48
CA LEU A 429 -25.51 2.81 -9.16
C LEU A 429 -24.76 3.35 -10.39
N SER A 430 -24.58 4.66 -10.50
CA SER A 430 -23.95 5.24 -11.69
C SER A 430 -22.55 4.68 -11.92
N LYS A 431 -22.23 4.36 -13.18
CA LYS A 431 -20.94 3.77 -13.59
C LYS A 431 -20.59 2.42 -12.95
N SER A 432 -21.52 1.79 -12.22
CA SER A 432 -21.28 0.46 -11.64
C SER A 432 -21.21 -0.62 -12.73
N ASN A 433 -20.46 -1.68 -12.46
CA ASN A 433 -20.45 -2.88 -13.28
C ASN A 433 -21.44 -3.91 -12.70
N LEU A 434 -22.55 -4.14 -13.39
CA LEU A 434 -23.59 -5.13 -13.06
C LEU A 434 -23.70 -6.19 -14.16
N THR A 435 -22.61 -6.44 -14.88
CA THR A 435 -22.57 -7.44 -15.97
C THR A 435 -23.06 -8.79 -15.46
N ARG A 436 -24.04 -9.38 -16.16
CA ARG A 436 -24.67 -10.66 -15.82
C ARG A 436 -25.27 -10.73 -14.40
N ALA A 437 -25.54 -9.59 -13.76
CA ALA A 437 -26.15 -9.56 -12.43
C ALA A 437 -27.57 -10.14 -12.48
N ASN A 438 -27.94 -10.88 -11.45
CA ASN A 438 -29.31 -11.30 -11.23
C ASN A 438 -30.08 -10.18 -10.52
N LEU A 439 -30.87 -9.43 -11.28
CA LEU A 439 -31.68 -8.29 -10.84
C LEU A 439 -33.18 -8.63 -10.93
N LYS A 440 -33.53 -9.91 -10.92
CA LYS A 440 -34.92 -10.37 -11.09
C LYS A 440 -35.78 -9.83 -9.95
N ALA A 441 -36.92 -9.22 -10.27
CA ALA A 441 -37.81 -8.58 -9.29
C ALA A 441 -37.16 -7.52 -8.39
N VAL A 442 -36.02 -6.95 -8.80
CA VAL A 442 -35.37 -5.86 -8.06
C VAL A 442 -36.24 -4.59 -8.12
N LYS A 443 -36.21 -3.79 -7.06
CA LYS A 443 -36.83 -2.46 -7.02
C LYS A 443 -35.75 -1.41 -7.22
N LEU A 444 -35.83 -0.64 -8.29
CA LEU A 444 -34.89 0.41 -8.72
C LEU A 444 -35.63 1.73 -8.95
N GLU A 445 -36.76 1.95 -8.28
CA GLU A 445 -37.56 3.15 -8.49
C GLU A 445 -36.74 4.39 -8.15
N ASN A 446 -36.68 5.35 -9.07
CA ASN A 446 -35.87 6.57 -8.95
C ASN A 446 -34.36 6.34 -8.73
N ALA A 447 -33.85 5.13 -8.96
CA ALA A 447 -32.42 4.84 -8.84
C ALA A 447 -31.61 5.51 -9.95
N ASN A 448 -30.36 5.88 -9.68
CA ASN A 448 -29.46 6.41 -10.68
C ASN A 448 -28.57 5.31 -11.26
N LEU A 449 -28.82 4.88 -12.50
CA LEU A 449 -28.01 3.91 -13.25
C LEU A 449 -27.26 4.57 -14.41
N CYS A 450 -27.03 5.89 -14.34
CA CYS A 450 -26.31 6.61 -15.40
C CYS A 450 -24.95 5.96 -15.69
N ASP A 451 -24.67 5.67 -16.97
CA ASP A 451 -23.45 4.99 -17.42
C ASP A 451 -23.16 3.61 -16.79
N ALA A 452 -24.14 2.99 -16.11
CA ALA A 452 -23.96 1.66 -15.53
C ALA A 452 -23.87 0.58 -16.61
N ASN A 453 -23.05 -0.45 -16.39
CA ASN A 453 -22.93 -1.58 -17.30
C ASN A 453 -23.81 -2.75 -16.82
N LEU A 454 -24.98 -2.95 -17.45
CA LEU A 454 -25.90 -4.05 -17.15
C LEU A 454 -25.80 -5.20 -18.16
N THR A 455 -24.74 -5.27 -18.97
CA THR A 455 -24.68 -6.24 -20.09
C THR A 455 -25.01 -7.66 -19.61
N GLY A 456 -26.02 -8.28 -20.21
CA GLY A 456 -26.46 -9.64 -19.88
C GLY A 456 -27.17 -9.82 -18.52
N ALA A 457 -27.52 -8.74 -17.82
CA ALA A 457 -28.24 -8.82 -16.54
C ALA A 457 -29.69 -9.31 -16.72
N ASP A 458 -30.26 -9.87 -15.66
CA ASP A 458 -31.65 -10.33 -15.62
C ASP A 458 -32.55 -9.33 -14.90
N LEU A 459 -33.33 -8.54 -15.65
CA LEU A 459 -34.30 -7.56 -15.13
C LEU A 459 -35.74 -8.07 -15.15
N ARG A 460 -36.00 -9.37 -15.32
CA ARG A 460 -37.37 -9.89 -15.38
C ARG A 460 -38.13 -9.52 -14.09
N ARG A 461 -39.31 -8.91 -14.22
CA ARG A 461 -40.15 -8.39 -13.12
C ARG A 461 -39.54 -7.24 -12.31
N ALA A 462 -38.42 -6.66 -12.72
CA ALA A 462 -37.82 -5.51 -12.04
C ALA A 462 -38.69 -4.25 -12.18
N ASP A 463 -38.62 -3.35 -11.19
CA ASP A 463 -39.27 -2.04 -11.25
C ASP A 463 -38.23 -0.94 -11.36
N LEU A 464 -38.06 -0.36 -12.54
CA LEU A 464 -37.16 0.76 -12.84
C LEU A 464 -37.95 2.07 -13.04
N THR A 465 -39.16 2.18 -12.49
CA THR A 465 -39.99 3.40 -12.65
C THR A 465 -39.22 4.63 -12.17
N GLY A 466 -39.03 5.63 -13.04
CA GLY A 466 -38.30 6.87 -12.73
C GLY A 466 -36.78 6.72 -12.60
N ALA A 467 -36.21 5.54 -12.85
CA ALA A 467 -34.76 5.35 -12.83
C ALA A 467 -34.06 6.14 -13.94
N ASN A 468 -32.87 6.68 -13.65
CA ASN A 468 -32.03 7.30 -14.66
C ASN A 468 -31.18 6.24 -15.38
N LEU A 469 -31.48 5.97 -16.65
CA LEU A 469 -30.77 5.01 -17.51
C LEU A 469 -29.92 5.68 -18.60
N ILE A 470 -29.66 6.99 -18.51
CA ILE A 470 -28.84 7.70 -19.50
C ILE A 470 -27.46 7.05 -19.59
N GLY A 471 -27.04 6.66 -20.81
CA GLY A 471 -25.74 6.03 -21.03
C GLY A 471 -25.59 4.60 -20.50
N ALA A 472 -26.60 4.04 -19.83
CA ALA A 472 -26.55 2.68 -19.30
C ALA A 472 -26.46 1.65 -20.44
N ASN A 473 -25.58 0.67 -20.29
CA ASN A 473 -25.44 -0.41 -21.27
C ASN A 473 -26.38 -1.58 -20.93
N LEU A 474 -27.47 -1.71 -21.69
CA LEU A 474 -28.46 -2.78 -21.52
C LEU A 474 -28.33 -3.89 -22.58
N GLN A 475 -27.20 -3.99 -23.27
CA GLN A 475 -26.99 -5.04 -24.27
C GLN A 475 -27.20 -6.43 -23.66
N GLN A 476 -28.00 -7.26 -24.32
CA GLN A 476 -28.29 -8.64 -23.90
C GLN A 476 -29.00 -8.77 -22.53
N VAL A 477 -29.47 -7.67 -21.94
CA VAL A 477 -30.31 -7.72 -20.73
C VAL A 477 -31.59 -8.49 -21.05
N VAL A 478 -32.01 -9.39 -20.16
CA VAL A 478 -33.31 -10.06 -20.31
C VAL A 478 -34.37 -9.39 -19.44
N TYR A 479 -35.55 -9.15 -20.00
CA TYR A 479 -36.69 -8.58 -19.28
C TYR A 479 -37.99 -9.26 -19.72
N ASN A 480 -39.11 -9.01 -19.04
CA ASN A 480 -40.41 -9.58 -19.40
C ASN A 480 -41.52 -8.51 -19.32
N PRO A 481 -42.78 -8.82 -19.71
CA PRO A 481 -43.87 -7.84 -19.68
C PRO A 481 -44.20 -7.29 -18.28
N ALA A 482 -43.69 -7.91 -17.21
CA ALA A 482 -43.85 -7.44 -15.84
C ALA A 482 -42.69 -6.51 -15.39
N THR A 483 -41.65 -6.33 -16.21
CA THR A 483 -40.58 -5.36 -15.97
C THR A 483 -41.10 -3.96 -16.29
N ARG A 484 -40.94 -3.02 -15.35
CA ARG A 484 -41.36 -1.63 -15.51
C ARG A 484 -40.13 -0.77 -15.82
N PHE A 485 -40.12 -0.09 -16.95
CA PHE A 485 -39.06 0.85 -17.32
C PHE A 485 -39.49 2.31 -17.05
N PRO A 486 -38.56 3.29 -17.05
CA PRO A 486 -38.91 4.70 -17.07
C PRO A 486 -39.85 5.05 -18.22
N GLN A 487 -40.62 6.13 -18.06
CA GLN A 487 -41.47 6.64 -19.12
C GLN A 487 -40.64 6.93 -20.39
N ASP A 488 -41.20 6.59 -21.56
CA ASP A 488 -40.59 6.79 -22.89
C ASP A 488 -39.27 6.04 -23.14
N PHE A 489 -38.88 5.10 -22.27
CA PHE A 489 -37.69 4.27 -22.47
C PHE A 489 -38.01 3.04 -23.33
N ASP A 490 -37.27 2.87 -24.44
CA ASP A 490 -37.33 1.66 -25.26
C ASP A 490 -36.19 0.68 -24.91
N PRO A 491 -36.46 -0.40 -24.16
CA PRO A 491 -35.45 -1.39 -23.83
C PRO A 491 -34.94 -2.17 -25.05
N MET A 492 -35.75 -2.37 -26.09
CA MET A 492 -35.33 -3.13 -27.28
C MET A 492 -34.34 -2.32 -28.11
N ALA A 493 -34.57 -1.01 -28.28
CA ALA A 493 -33.61 -0.11 -28.93
C ALA A 493 -32.25 -0.08 -28.20
N SER A 494 -32.25 -0.37 -26.90
CA SER A 494 -31.05 -0.46 -26.06
C SER A 494 -30.34 -1.82 -26.13
N GLY A 495 -30.83 -2.76 -26.95
CA GLY A 495 -30.25 -4.10 -27.12
C GLY A 495 -30.72 -5.14 -26.10
N ALA A 496 -31.76 -4.85 -25.31
CA ALA A 496 -32.34 -5.80 -24.37
C ALA A 496 -33.29 -6.79 -25.08
N TYR A 497 -33.42 -7.99 -24.51
CA TYR A 497 -34.21 -9.09 -25.00
C TYR A 497 -35.51 -9.26 -24.19
N LEU A 498 -36.65 -9.05 -24.86
CA LEU A 498 -37.96 -9.35 -24.30
C LEU A 498 -38.17 -10.86 -24.26
N ILE A 499 -38.38 -11.41 -23.06
CA ILE A 499 -38.73 -12.81 -22.84
C ILE A 499 -40.26 -12.90 -22.65
N ALA A 500 -40.96 -13.19 -23.75
CA ALA A 500 -42.42 -13.33 -23.79
C ALA A 500 -42.88 -14.23 -24.96
N PRO A 501 -44.16 -14.63 -25.03
CA PRO A 501 -44.71 -15.32 -26.20
C PRO A 501 -44.68 -14.46 -27.48
N ASN A 502 -44.58 -15.12 -28.64
CA ASN A 502 -44.63 -14.51 -29.99
C ASN A 502 -43.54 -13.45 -30.30
N VAL A 503 -42.49 -13.34 -29.49
CA VAL A 503 -41.40 -12.40 -29.69
C VAL A 503 -40.38 -12.88 -30.72
N SER A 504 -39.63 -11.97 -31.32
CA SER A 504 -38.47 -12.30 -32.16
C SER A 504 -37.17 -12.09 -31.38
N LEU A 505 -36.42 -13.17 -31.22
CA LEU A 505 -35.09 -13.27 -30.60
C LEU A 505 -34.09 -13.91 -31.60
N GLN A 506 -34.29 -13.67 -32.89
CA GLN A 506 -33.42 -14.20 -33.94
C GLN A 506 -31.98 -13.76 -33.71
N LYS A 507 -31.05 -14.71 -33.77
CA LYS A 507 -29.61 -14.47 -33.53
C LYS A 507 -29.29 -13.87 -32.15
N ALA A 508 -30.23 -13.88 -31.20
CA ALA A 508 -29.99 -13.36 -29.86
C ALA A 508 -28.87 -14.17 -29.18
N ASN A 509 -28.02 -13.48 -28.40
CA ASN A 509 -27.02 -14.14 -27.58
C ASN A 509 -27.56 -14.37 -26.16
N LEU A 510 -28.07 -15.56 -25.92
CA LEU A 510 -28.67 -16.02 -24.67
C LEU A 510 -27.77 -17.06 -23.98
N GLN A 511 -26.46 -17.02 -24.23
CA GLN A 511 -25.49 -17.96 -23.70
C GLN A 511 -25.47 -17.96 -22.17
N ALA A 512 -25.66 -19.15 -21.60
CA ALA A 512 -25.69 -19.38 -20.15
C ALA A 512 -26.70 -18.50 -19.38
N VAL A 513 -27.74 -17.99 -20.05
CA VAL A 513 -28.83 -17.26 -19.39
C VAL A 513 -29.76 -18.26 -18.70
N ASP A 514 -30.25 -17.90 -17.52
CA ASP A 514 -31.28 -18.68 -16.83
C ASP A 514 -32.68 -18.33 -17.36
N LEU A 515 -33.20 -19.17 -18.24
CA LEU A 515 -34.55 -19.12 -18.81
C LEU A 515 -35.45 -20.24 -18.25
N SER A 516 -35.18 -20.72 -17.05
CA SER A 516 -35.99 -21.79 -16.43
C SER A 516 -37.43 -21.33 -16.22
N GLY A 517 -38.39 -22.18 -16.60
CA GLY A 517 -39.83 -21.92 -16.43
C GLY A 517 -40.40 -20.75 -17.23
N VAL A 518 -39.65 -20.14 -18.15
CA VAL A 518 -40.16 -19.01 -18.95
C VAL A 518 -41.21 -19.47 -19.95
N ASN A 519 -42.06 -18.55 -20.40
CA ASN A 519 -42.98 -18.77 -21.51
C ASN A 519 -42.49 -18.06 -22.78
N LEU A 520 -42.02 -18.85 -23.75
CA LEU A 520 -41.57 -18.44 -25.07
C LEU A 520 -42.42 -19.08 -26.17
N THR A 521 -43.70 -19.36 -25.87
CA THR A 521 -44.66 -19.92 -26.84
C THR A 521 -44.64 -19.13 -28.14
N LYS A 522 -44.41 -19.81 -29.27
CA LYS A 522 -44.33 -19.24 -30.63
C LYS A 522 -43.25 -18.17 -30.83
N ALA A 523 -42.29 -18.04 -29.93
CA ALA A 523 -41.17 -17.12 -30.12
C ALA A 523 -40.26 -17.59 -31.26
N ASN A 524 -39.59 -16.64 -31.93
CA ASN A 524 -38.64 -16.92 -32.99
C ASN A 524 -37.20 -16.74 -32.49
N LEU A 525 -36.53 -17.84 -32.18
CA LEU A 525 -35.12 -17.96 -31.76
C LEU A 525 -34.23 -18.52 -32.90
N THR A 526 -34.61 -18.32 -34.16
CA THR A 526 -33.81 -18.80 -35.30
C THR A 526 -32.37 -18.31 -35.18
N LYS A 527 -31.41 -19.24 -35.28
CA LYS A 527 -29.95 -18.99 -35.16
C LYS A 527 -29.51 -18.32 -33.85
N ALA A 528 -30.32 -18.35 -32.79
CA ALA A 528 -29.92 -17.83 -31.48
C ALA A 528 -28.79 -18.67 -30.86
N ASN A 529 -27.96 -18.03 -30.04
CA ASN A 529 -26.97 -18.72 -29.22
C ASN A 529 -27.53 -18.96 -27.82
N LEU A 530 -27.86 -20.21 -27.51
CA LEU A 530 -28.38 -20.72 -26.23
C LEU A 530 -27.40 -21.70 -25.58
N CYS A 531 -26.12 -21.67 -25.98
CA CYS A 531 -25.10 -22.55 -25.42
C CYS A 531 -25.07 -22.45 -23.89
N GLY A 532 -25.22 -23.59 -23.19
CA GLY A 532 -25.27 -23.68 -21.73
C GLY A 532 -26.46 -22.97 -21.06
N ALA A 533 -27.46 -22.50 -21.80
CA ALA A 533 -28.63 -21.85 -21.22
C ALA A 533 -29.47 -22.83 -20.37
N LYS A 534 -30.07 -22.34 -19.28
CA LYS A 534 -31.03 -23.13 -18.49
C LYS A 534 -32.43 -22.88 -19.02
N LEU A 535 -33.09 -23.92 -19.52
CA LEU A 535 -34.44 -23.92 -20.09
C LEU A 535 -35.34 -24.95 -19.38
N SER A 536 -34.93 -25.44 -18.20
CA SER A 536 -35.67 -26.47 -17.49
C SER A 536 -37.11 -26.01 -17.21
N GLY A 537 -38.09 -26.82 -17.58
CA GLY A 537 -39.52 -26.51 -17.43
C GLY A 537 -40.02 -25.33 -18.27
N ALA A 538 -39.24 -24.81 -19.23
CA ALA A 538 -39.69 -23.71 -20.09
C ALA A 538 -40.85 -24.14 -21.00
N ILE A 539 -41.79 -23.23 -21.23
CA ILE A 539 -42.90 -23.41 -22.18
C ILE A 539 -42.42 -22.92 -23.55
N LEU A 540 -42.09 -23.86 -24.43
CA LEU A 540 -41.52 -23.67 -25.76
C LEU A 540 -42.49 -24.12 -26.88
N LEU A 541 -43.79 -24.07 -26.61
CA LEU A 541 -44.85 -24.48 -27.54
C LEU A 541 -44.76 -23.72 -28.86
N GLY A 542 -44.58 -24.43 -29.98
CA GLY A 542 -44.51 -23.79 -31.30
C GLY A 542 -43.30 -22.87 -31.52
N VAL A 543 -42.27 -22.91 -30.67
CA VAL A 543 -41.08 -22.05 -30.79
C VAL A 543 -40.30 -22.37 -32.07
N ASN A 544 -39.73 -21.37 -32.73
CA ASN A 544 -38.79 -21.60 -33.84
C ASN A 544 -37.34 -21.44 -33.36
N LEU A 545 -36.65 -22.55 -33.16
CA LEU A 545 -35.23 -22.68 -32.79
C LEU A 545 -34.37 -23.14 -33.98
N SER A 546 -34.85 -22.99 -35.22
CA SER A 546 -34.11 -23.48 -36.39
C SER A 546 -32.71 -22.88 -36.47
N GLY A 547 -31.69 -23.72 -36.66
CA GLY A 547 -30.28 -23.31 -36.70
C GLY A 547 -29.71 -22.74 -35.38
N ALA A 548 -30.43 -22.82 -34.26
CA ALA A 548 -29.94 -22.31 -32.98
C ALA A 548 -28.83 -23.19 -32.39
N ASN A 549 -27.93 -22.59 -31.62
CA ASN A 549 -26.92 -23.32 -30.85
C ASN A 549 -27.43 -23.59 -29.43
N LEU A 550 -27.78 -24.81 -29.10
CA LEU A 550 -28.23 -25.28 -27.77
C LEU A 550 -27.21 -26.22 -27.11
N GLN A 551 -25.94 -26.17 -27.53
CA GLN A 551 -24.91 -27.04 -26.98
C GLN A 551 -24.84 -26.93 -25.45
N GLY A 552 -24.95 -28.06 -24.75
CA GLY A 552 -24.92 -28.10 -23.28
C GLY A 552 -26.09 -27.41 -22.57
N ALA A 553 -27.13 -26.98 -23.29
CA ALA A 553 -28.30 -26.36 -22.69
C ALA A 553 -29.12 -27.37 -21.87
N ASP A 554 -29.74 -26.92 -20.77
CA ASP A 554 -30.62 -27.75 -19.96
C ASP A 554 -32.08 -27.53 -20.35
N LEU A 555 -32.66 -28.41 -21.16
CA LEU A 555 -34.08 -28.36 -21.54
C LEU A 555 -34.94 -29.34 -20.71
N SER A 556 -34.45 -29.83 -19.57
CA SER A 556 -35.18 -30.86 -18.83
C SER A 556 -36.62 -30.45 -18.47
N GLY A 557 -37.58 -31.29 -18.83
CA GLY A 557 -39.01 -31.02 -18.63
C GLY A 557 -39.58 -29.83 -19.44
N ALA A 558 -38.84 -29.29 -20.41
CA ALA A 558 -39.35 -28.23 -21.28
C ALA A 558 -40.48 -28.74 -22.20
N ILE A 559 -41.48 -27.89 -22.46
CA ILE A 559 -42.65 -28.23 -23.26
C ILE A 559 -42.44 -27.76 -24.70
N LEU A 560 -42.06 -28.69 -25.58
CA LEU A 560 -41.63 -28.41 -26.96
C LEU A 560 -42.68 -28.75 -28.04
N LYS A 561 -43.93 -29.06 -27.67
CA LYS A 561 -44.97 -29.45 -28.64
C LYS A 561 -45.11 -28.41 -29.77
N GLY A 562 -44.90 -28.83 -31.02
CA GLY A 562 -44.95 -28.00 -32.22
C GLY A 562 -43.70 -27.16 -32.48
N ALA A 563 -42.63 -27.30 -31.68
CA ALA A 563 -41.40 -26.54 -31.86
C ALA A 563 -40.64 -26.97 -33.12
N ASN A 564 -39.91 -26.03 -33.71
CA ASN A 564 -39.01 -26.28 -34.83
C ASN A 564 -37.55 -26.15 -34.37
N LEU A 565 -36.84 -27.26 -34.31
CA LEU A 565 -35.41 -27.37 -33.97
C LEU A 565 -34.55 -27.79 -35.17
N SER A 566 -35.07 -27.71 -36.40
CA SER A 566 -34.33 -28.08 -37.60
C SER A 566 -32.96 -27.40 -37.67
N LYS A 567 -31.90 -28.14 -38.03
CA LYS A 567 -30.51 -27.66 -38.13
C LYS A 567 -29.92 -27.06 -36.85
N SER A 568 -30.57 -27.22 -35.70
CA SER A 568 -30.04 -26.76 -34.41
C SER A 568 -28.91 -27.66 -33.91
N ASN A 569 -28.09 -27.16 -32.99
CA ASN A 569 -27.06 -27.96 -32.33
C ASN A 569 -27.45 -28.23 -30.87
N LEU A 570 -27.85 -29.46 -30.55
CA LEU A 570 -28.20 -29.93 -29.21
C LEU A 570 -27.09 -30.76 -28.55
N THR A 571 -25.86 -30.77 -29.08
CA THR A 571 -24.76 -31.59 -28.53
C THR A 571 -24.65 -31.39 -27.02
N ASN A 572 -24.62 -32.47 -26.24
CA ASN A 572 -24.61 -32.47 -24.77
C ASN A 572 -25.80 -31.76 -24.07
N ALA A 573 -26.87 -31.41 -24.79
CA ALA A 573 -28.04 -30.82 -24.18
C ALA A 573 -28.81 -31.85 -23.32
N ASN A 574 -29.35 -31.41 -22.19
CA ASN A 574 -30.18 -32.25 -21.33
C ASN A 574 -31.64 -32.22 -21.81
N LEU A 575 -32.09 -33.31 -22.43
CA LEU A 575 -33.47 -33.50 -22.90
C LEU A 575 -34.31 -34.40 -21.98
N ARG A 576 -33.90 -34.61 -20.72
CA ARG A 576 -34.63 -35.48 -19.79
C ARG A 576 -36.08 -35.00 -19.63
N ALA A 577 -37.04 -35.93 -19.76
CA ALA A 577 -38.48 -35.66 -19.64
C ALA A 577 -39.02 -34.62 -20.66
N VAL A 578 -38.38 -34.50 -21.82
CA VAL A 578 -38.88 -33.74 -22.97
C VAL A 578 -39.63 -34.68 -23.91
N ASP A 579 -40.85 -34.32 -24.31
CA ASP A 579 -41.59 -35.02 -25.37
C ASP A 579 -41.22 -34.45 -26.75
N LEU A 580 -40.56 -35.28 -27.57
CA LEU A 580 -40.10 -34.92 -28.91
C LEU A 580 -41.07 -35.32 -30.04
N LYS A 581 -42.19 -36.00 -29.74
CA LYS A 581 -43.09 -36.59 -30.77
C LYS A 581 -43.69 -35.57 -31.77
N GLN A 582 -43.72 -34.29 -31.42
CA GLN A 582 -44.25 -33.20 -32.26
C GLN A 582 -43.25 -32.07 -32.45
N VAL A 583 -41.96 -32.39 -32.43
CA VAL A 583 -40.86 -31.45 -32.64
C VAL A 583 -40.27 -31.70 -34.01
N ILE A 584 -40.08 -30.64 -34.81
CA ILE A 584 -39.39 -30.76 -36.10
C ILE A 584 -37.89 -30.77 -35.82
N LEU A 585 -37.20 -31.85 -36.17
CA LEU A 585 -35.78 -32.08 -35.85
C LEU A 585 -34.89 -32.20 -37.09
N GLU A 586 -35.43 -32.08 -38.31
CA GLU A 586 -34.69 -32.28 -39.56
C GLU A 586 -33.32 -31.55 -39.57
N GLY A 587 -32.23 -32.33 -39.69
CA GLY A 587 -30.86 -31.85 -39.74
C GLY A 587 -30.29 -31.34 -38.41
N ALA A 588 -31.00 -31.49 -37.29
CA ALA A 588 -30.50 -31.13 -35.96
C ALA A 588 -29.39 -32.08 -35.52
N VAL A 589 -28.37 -31.55 -34.84
CA VAL A 589 -27.34 -32.37 -34.16
C VAL A 589 -27.88 -32.70 -32.78
N MET A 590 -28.09 -33.98 -32.48
CA MET A 590 -28.68 -34.49 -31.25
C MET A 590 -27.68 -34.48 -30.08
N PRO A 591 -28.12 -34.70 -28.82
CA PRO A 591 -27.23 -34.66 -27.66
C PRO A 591 -26.00 -35.57 -27.71
N ASP A 592 -26.08 -36.69 -28.42
CA ASP A 592 -24.97 -37.63 -28.64
C ASP A 592 -24.04 -37.26 -29.81
N GLY A 593 -24.32 -36.16 -30.52
CA GLY A 593 -23.55 -35.67 -31.66
C GLY A 593 -24.00 -36.22 -33.02
N THR A 594 -25.01 -37.10 -33.08
CA THR A 594 -25.56 -37.60 -34.35
C THR A 594 -26.47 -36.57 -35.03
N ILE A 595 -26.62 -36.64 -36.36
CA ILE A 595 -27.55 -35.77 -37.11
C ILE A 595 -28.89 -36.50 -37.27
N TYR A 596 -29.99 -35.81 -37.01
CA TYR A 596 -31.34 -36.33 -37.21
C TYR A 596 -31.77 -36.20 -38.69
N GLU A 597 -32.05 -37.32 -39.36
CA GLU A 597 -32.26 -37.38 -40.82
C GLU A 597 -33.73 -37.61 -41.26
N GLU A 598 -34.69 -37.73 -40.34
CA GLU A 598 -36.11 -38.02 -40.64
C GLU A 598 -37.08 -36.83 -40.49
#